data_AF-A0A429G8B2-F1
#
_entry.id   AF-A0A429G8B2-F1
#
_cell.length_a   1.000
_cell.length_b   1.000
_cell.length_c   1.000
_cell.angle_alpha   90.00
_cell.angle_beta   90.00
_cell.angle_gamma   90.00
#
_symmetry.space_group_name_H-M   'P 1'
#
loop_
_entity.id
_entity.type
_entity.pdbx_description
1 polymer ?
#
loop_
_entity_poly.entity_id
_entity_poly.type
_entity_poly.pdbx_seq_one_letter_code
_entity_poly.pdbx_strand_id
1 'polypeptide(L)'
;MRARLIVAGALAGAVPVAWAVWALARPDGPGRPGGAARLVANEYAHWNPGAADARRSPVWDVTSGSLYERGGLLWTGPPDTAAPDAASSGGTGSSVFRMHSRRTDRRDVHVVLDVRNVRLLPGGARATDGVHVMLRRQDETELYVASLNRRDGLLVVKKKLRGGPANGGRYFTLAQVRHPYAFGAWQRFEVRATGTSPVVVTVAQAGRELLRAVDDGRRHDRPIVRPGSVGVRGDRCEFEFRFRVR
;
A
#
# COMPACT_ATOMS: atom_id res chain seq x y z
N MET A 1 -44.27 18.62 61.11
CA MET A 1 -44.70 18.72 59.69
C MET A 1 -44.52 20.16 59.21
N ARG A 2 -43.40 20.48 58.53
CA ARG A 2 -43.22 21.72 57.77
C ARG A 2 -42.26 21.50 56.59
N ALA A 3 -42.81 21.83 55.43
CA ALA A 3 -42.28 22.28 54.14
C ALA A 3 -40.80 22.14 53.73
N ARG A 4 -40.67 21.83 52.44
CA ARG A 4 -39.49 21.74 51.56
C ARG A 4 -38.68 23.04 51.47
N LEU A 5 -37.38 22.88 51.23
CA LEU A 5 -36.59 23.77 50.39
C LEU A 5 -35.58 22.93 49.58
N ILE A 6 -35.75 22.94 48.27
CA ILE A 6 -34.80 22.36 47.30
C ILE A 6 -33.83 23.49 46.95
N VAL A 7 -32.55 23.29 47.22
CA VAL A 7 -31.47 24.13 46.66
C VAL A 7 -30.69 23.27 45.69
N ALA A 8 -30.77 23.65 44.42
CA ALA A 8 -29.91 23.16 43.35
C ALA A 8 -28.49 23.70 43.57
N GLY A 9 -27.49 22.81 43.60
CA GLY A 9 -26.08 23.16 43.61
C GLY A 9 -25.36 22.38 42.52
N ALA A 10 -25.08 23.06 41.40
CA ALA A 10 -24.24 22.55 40.34
C ALA A 10 -22.77 22.50 40.80
N LEU A 11 -22.14 21.34 40.68
CA LEU A 11 -20.68 21.22 40.71
C LEU A 11 -20.21 20.65 39.38
N ALA A 12 -19.70 21.57 38.56
CA ALA A 12 -18.91 21.30 37.38
C ALA A 12 -17.62 20.58 37.78
N GLY A 13 -17.50 19.30 37.43
CA GLY A 13 -16.24 18.56 37.48
C GLY A 13 -15.45 18.85 36.20
N ALA A 14 -14.36 19.60 36.35
CA ALA A 14 -13.44 19.95 35.27
C ALA A 14 -12.89 18.69 34.57
N VAL A 15 -13.13 18.60 33.25
CA VAL A 15 -12.40 17.68 32.38
C VAL A 15 -11.00 18.28 32.17
N PRO A 16 -9.90 17.57 32.51
CA PRO A 16 -8.57 18.11 32.34
C PRO A 16 -8.27 18.33 30.86
N VAL A 17 -7.80 19.55 30.57
CA VAL A 17 -7.42 20.15 29.27
C VAL A 17 -6.17 19.46 28.66
N ALA A 18 -6.12 18.13 28.68
CA ALA A 18 -5.01 17.36 28.11
C ALA A 18 -5.14 17.10 26.60
N TRP A 19 -6.32 17.36 26.01
CA TRP A 19 -6.55 17.16 24.57
C TRP A 19 -6.27 18.41 23.71
N ALA A 20 -6.17 19.59 24.31
CA ALA A 20 -6.01 20.85 23.58
C ALA A 20 -4.55 21.18 23.20
N VAL A 21 -3.55 20.51 23.81
CA VAL A 21 -2.13 20.78 23.56
C VAL A 21 -1.55 19.89 22.45
N TRP A 22 -2.18 18.76 22.11
CA TRP A 22 -1.76 17.91 20.98
C TRP A 22 -2.11 18.53 19.60
N ALA A 23 -2.97 19.54 19.57
CA ALA A 23 -3.32 20.28 18.35
C ALA A 23 -2.32 21.40 18.00
N LEU A 24 -1.41 21.78 18.91
CA LEU A 24 -0.53 22.95 18.78
C LEU A 24 0.98 22.63 18.74
N ALA A 25 1.38 21.37 18.86
CA ALA A 25 2.75 20.94 18.61
C ALA A 25 2.80 20.05 17.37
N ARG A 26 2.68 20.66 16.18
CA ARG A 26 3.18 20.03 14.95
C ARG A 26 4.70 20.21 14.94
N PRO A 27 5.52 19.17 15.16
CA PRO A 27 6.89 19.25 14.70
C PRO A 27 6.83 19.41 13.18
N ASP A 28 7.50 20.43 12.66
CA ASP A 28 7.66 20.65 11.22
C ASP A 28 8.25 19.39 10.57
N GLY A 29 7.37 18.58 9.97
CA GLY A 29 7.75 17.40 9.22
C GLY A 29 8.42 17.79 7.90
N PRO A 30 9.23 16.90 7.29
CA PRO A 30 9.94 17.21 6.07
C PRO A 30 8.95 17.54 4.94
N GLY A 31 8.99 18.80 4.50
CA GLY A 31 8.47 19.35 3.24
C GLY A 31 7.16 18.73 2.75
N ARG A 32 6.03 19.37 3.06
CA ARG A 32 4.82 19.22 2.24
C ARG A 32 5.21 19.66 0.81
N PRO A 33 5.22 18.79 -0.20
CA PRO A 33 5.60 19.23 -1.52
C PRO A 33 4.50 20.15 -2.06
N GLY A 34 4.78 21.45 -2.05
CA GLY A 34 4.00 22.45 -2.79
C GLY A 34 4.16 22.20 -4.28
N GLY A 35 3.04 22.04 -4.98
CA GLY A 35 3.00 21.77 -6.41
C GLY A 35 1.77 20.97 -6.80
N ALA A 36 1.18 21.29 -7.96
CA ALA A 36 0.15 20.46 -8.56
C ALA A 36 0.71 19.05 -8.82
N ALA A 37 -0.09 18.03 -8.52
CA ALA A 37 0.31 16.66 -8.80
C ALA A 37 0.35 16.43 -10.32
N ARG A 38 1.46 15.88 -10.83
CA ARG A 38 1.63 15.57 -12.25
C ARG A 38 1.29 14.11 -12.50
N LEU A 39 0.42 13.83 -13.46
CA LEU A 39 0.14 12.44 -13.86
C LEU A 39 1.38 11.81 -14.51
N VAL A 40 1.80 10.65 -13.98
CA VAL A 40 2.94 9.88 -14.48
C VAL A 40 2.46 8.76 -15.41
N ALA A 41 1.44 8.01 -14.99
CA ALA A 41 0.74 6.99 -15.76
C ALA A 41 -0.56 6.61 -15.07
N ASN A 42 -1.49 5.98 -15.79
CA ASN A 42 -2.74 5.46 -15.22
C ASN A 42 -3.24 4.22 -15.97
N GLU A 43 -4.33 3.67 -15.47
CA GLU A 43 -5.05 2.55 -16.07
C GLU A 43 -5.54 2.83 -17.50
N TYR A 44 -5.95 4.05 -17.82
CA TYR A 44 -6.32 4.43 -19.19
C TYR A 44 -5.16 4.15 -20.17
N ALA A 45 -3.96 4.62 -19.84
CA ALA A 45 -2.78 4.45 -20.69
C ALA A 45 -2.33 2.98 -20.82
N HIS A 46 -2.65 2.12 -19.85
CA HIS A 46 -2.42 0.68 -19.93
C HIS A 46 -3.33 0.02 -20.97
N TRP A 47 -4.62 0.33 -20.95
CA TRP A 47 -5.61 -0.25 -21.87
C TRP A 47 -5.64 0.43 -23.24
N ASN A 48 -5.11 1.64 -23.36
CA ASN A 48 -5.06 2.42 -24.60
C ASN A 48 -3.61 2.78 -24.99
N PRO A 49 -2.71 1.80 -25.18
CA PRO A 49 -1.28 2.08 -25.32
C PRO A 49 -0.92 2.84 -26.60
N GLY A 50 -1.80 2.87 -27.60
CA GLY A 50 -1.62 3.59 -28.86
C GLY A 50 -2.32 4.95 -28.93
N ALA A 51 -3.11 5.34 -27.92
CA ALA A 51 -3.80 6.62 -27.93
C ALA A 51 -2.79 7.78 -27.76
N ALA A 52 -2.99 8.86 -28.52
CA ALA A 52 -2.07 9.99 -28.56
C ALA A 52 -2.01 10.77 -27.23
N ASP A 53 -3.06 10.68 -26.43
CA ASP A 53 -3.20 11.29 -25.10
C ASP A 53 -2.81 10.36 -23.94
N ALA A 54 -2.46 9.09 -24.23
CA ALA A 54 -2.06 8.12 -23.21
C ALA A 54 -0.75 8.55 -22.52
N ARG A 55 -0.85 8.92 -21.24
CA ARG A 55 0.31 9.22 -20.39
C ARG A 55 0.99 7.93 -19.94
N ARG A 56 2.10 7.57 -20.59
CA ARG A 56 2.86 6.34 -20.29
C ARG A 56 4.16 6.67 -19.59
N SER A 57 4.50 5.85 -18.59
CA SER A 57 5.82 5.86 -17.97
C SER A 57 6.74 4.85 -18.66
N PRO A 58 8.01 5.21 -18.94
CA PRO A 58 8.99 4.26 -19.47
C PRO A 58 9.44 3.23 -18.42
N VAL A 59 9.19 3.50 -17.14
CA VAL A 59 9.62 2.63 -16.02
C VAL A 59 8.46 1.81 -15.47
N TRP A 60 7.30 2.45 -15.33
CA TRP A 60 6.15 1.91 -14.63
C TRP A 60 5.01 1.60 -15.60
N ASP A 61 4.35 0.47 -15.37
CA ASP A 61 3.05 0.15 -15.94
C ASP A 61 1.98 0.14 -14.84
N VAL A 62 0.89 0.86 -15.07
CA VAL A 62 -0.19 1.07 -14.10
C VAL A 62 -1.44 0.38 -14.62
N THR A 63 -1.70 -0.82 -14.12
CA THR A 63 -2.82 -1.67 -14.56
C THR A 63 -4.14 -1.36 -13.86
N SER A 64 -4.11 -0.44 -12.88
CA SER A 64 -5.27 -0.04 -12.09
C SER A 64 -4.98 1.28 -11.39
N GLY A 65 -5.93 2.20 -11.44
CA GLY A 65 -5.83 3.50 -10.78
C GLY A 65 -4.87 4.48 -11.47
N SER A 66 -4.42 5.49 -10.73
CA SER A 66 -3.59 6.59 -11.26
C SER A 66 -2.33 6.79 -10.42
N LEU A 67 -1.20 6.98 -11.09
CA LEU A 67 0.08 7.30 -10.48
C LEU A 67 0.43 8.75 -10.76
N TYR A 68 0.56 9.52 -9.70
CA TYR A 68 0.99 10.92 -9.75
C TYR A 68 2.38 11.09 -9.16
N GLU A 69 3.01 12.21 -9.49
CA GLU A 69 4.20 12.72 -8.84
C GLU A 69 3.89 14.09 -8.21
N ARG A 70 4.26 14.29 -6.95
CA ARG A 70 4.11 15.55 -6.22
C ARG A 70 5.35 15.81 -5.36
N GLY A 71 6.14 16.80 -5.78
CA GLY A 71 7.44 17.19 -5.20
C GLY A 71 8.34 16.01 -4.84
N GLY A 72 8.70 15.22 -5.85
CA GLY A 72 9.64 14.11 -5.72
C GLY A 72 9.11 12.87 -4.99
N LEU A 73 7.80 12.82 -4.73
CA LEU A 73 7.09 11.66 -4.20
C LEU A 73 6.11 11.13 -5.24
N LEU A 74 5.96 9.81 -5.28
CA LEU A 74 4.85 9.18 -5.98
C LEU A 74 3.60 9.21 -5.08
N TRP A 75 2.43 9.32 -5.69
CA TRP A 75 1.14 9.40 -5.00
C TRP A 75 0.04 8.74 -5.82
N THR A 76 -0.88 8.04 -5.16
CA THR A 76 -1.99 7.36 -5.84
C THR A 76 -3.17 8.27 -6.15
N GLY A 77 -3.23 9.47 -5.56
CA GLY A 77 -4.46 10.25 -5.50
C GLY A 77 -5.41 9.75 -4.42
N PRO A 78 -6.50 10.51 -4.15
CA PRO A 78 -7.65 10.05 -3.37
C PRO A 78 -8.13 8.68 -3.82
N PRO A 79 -8.53 7.76 -2.91
CA PRO A 79 -9.10 6.51 -3.37
C PRO A 79 -10.53 6.75 -3.85
N ASP A 80 -10.82 6.44 -5.11
CA ASP A 80 -12.17 6.50 -5.68
C ASP A 80 -12.42 5.31 -6.62
N THR A 81 -13.67 5.10 -7.00
CA THR A 81 -14.11 3.99 -7.87
C THR A 81 -14.41 4.43 -9.30
N ALA A 82 -14.16 5.71 -9.65
CA ALA A 82 -14.37 6.19 -11.00
C ALA A 82 -13.18 5.77 -11.87
N ALA A 83 -13.44 5.17 -13.03
CA ALA A 83 -12.38 4.81 -13.96
C ALA A 83 -11.64 6.08 -14.42
N PRO A 84 -10.30 6.10 -14.43
CA PRO A 84 -9.56 7.28 -14.86
C PRO A 84 -9.69 7.47 -16.38
N ASP A 85 -9.92 8.72 -16.80
CA ASP A 85 -9.71 9.16 -18.19
C ASP A 85 -8.21 9.38 -18.49
N ALA A 86 -7.87 9.84 -19.70
CA ALA A 86 -6.47 10.08 -20.10
C ALA A 86 -5.69 11.03 -19.18
N ALA A 87 -6.38 11.97 -18.53
CA ALA A 87 -5.81 12.95 -17.62
C ALA A 87 -6.10 12.63 -16.13
N SER A 88 -6.84 11.55 -15.85
CA SER A 88 -7.43 11.24 -14.54
C SER A 88 -8.25 12.39 -13.95
N SER A 89 -8.97 13.14 -14.80
CA SER A 89 -9.71 14.35 -14.40
C SER A 89 -11.08 14.05 -13.80
N GLY A 90 -11.76 13.02 -14.29
CA GLY A 90 -13.04 12.53 -13.75
C GLY A 90 -12.92 11.57 -12.56
N GLY A 91 -11.71 11.13 -12.22
CA GLY A 91 -11.46 10.14 -11.18
C GLY A 91 -10.07 9.53 -11.27
N THR A 92 -9.58 9.02 -10.15
CA THR A 92 -8.27 8.37 -10.10
C THR A 92 -8.36 6.86 -10.34
N GLY A 93 -9.49 6.22 -10.01
CA GLY A 93 -9.65 4.77 -9.96
C GLY A 93 -8.88 4.09 -8.83
N SER A 94 -8.24 4.85 -7.94
CA SER A 94 -7.27 4.32 -6.97
C SER A 94 -7.88 3.62 -5.75
N SER A 95 -9.19 3.32 -5.76
CA SER A 95 -9.76 2.32 -4.84
C SER A 95 -9.13 0.94 -5.03
N VAL A 96 -8.59 0.66 -6.21
CA VAL A 96 -7.54 -0.36 -6.43
C VAL A 96 -6.44 0.29 -7.25
N PHE A 97 -5.27 0.43 -6.66
CA PHE A 97 -4.08 0.92 -7.34
C PHE A 97 -3.11 -0.23 -7.60
N ARG A 98 -2.60 -0.38 -8.83
CA ARG A 98 -1.59 -1.40 -9.17
C ARG A 98 -0.54 -0.84 -10.12
N MET A 99 0.67 -0.66 -9.61
CA MET A 99 1.85 -0.26 -10.37
C MET A 99 2.89 -1.37 -10.33
N HIS A 100 3.52 -1.65 -11.47
CA HIS A 100 4.64 -2.58 -11.56
C HIS A 100 5.70 -2.11 -12.55
N SER A 101 6.92 -2.60 -12.39
CA SER A 101 8.02 -2.30 -13.30
C SER A 101 7.75 -2.93 -14.67
N ARG A 102 8.07 -2.20 -15.74
CA ARG A 102 8.11 -2.77 -17.09
C ARG A 102 9.22 -3.82 -17.25
N ARG A 103 10.32 -3.65 -16.52
CA ARG A 103 11.37 -4.67 -16.41
C ARG A 103 10.85 -5.89 -15.66
N THR A 104 11.10 -7.07 -16.22
CA THR A 104 10.67 -8.38 -15.72
C THR A 104 11.83 -9.33 -15.41
N ASP A 105 13.06 -8.85 -15.54
CA ASP A 105 14.30 -9.63 -15.46
C ASP A 105 14.85 -9.79 -14.03
N ARG A 106 14.04 -9.53 -12.99
CA ARG A 106 14.51 -9.50 -11.59
C ARG A 106 14.26 -10.82 -10.89
N ARG A 107 15.35 -11.54 -10.60
CA ARG A 107 15.33 -12.77 -9.80
C ARG A 107 15.44 -12.46 -8.32
N ASP A 108 16.63 -12.06 -7.88
CA ASP A 108 16.83 -11.58 -6.51
C ASP A 108 16.45 -10.11 -6.48
N VAL A 109 15.51 -9.80 -5.59
CA VAL A 109 14.87 -8.49 -5.54
C VAL A 109 15.12 -7.89 -4.17
N HIS A 110 15.56 -6.64 -4.12
CA HIS A 110 15.54 -5.80 -2.93
C HIS A 110 14.75 -4.52 -3.20
N VAL A 111 13.53 -4.46 -2.68
CA VAL A 111 12.70 -3.26 -2.69
C VAL A 111 12.93 -2.45 -1.43
N VAL A 112 13.21 -1.16 -1.59
CA VAL A 112 13.17 -0.16 -0.52
C VAL A 112 11.95 0.72 -0.77
N LEU A 113 11.01 0.69 0.16
CA LEU A 113 9.77 1.46 0.10
C LEU A 113 9.71 2.42 1.29
N ASP A 114 9.79 3.72 1.02
CA ASP A 114 9.30 4.73 1.98
C ASP A 114 7.83 4.97 1.64
N VAL A 115 6.91 4.80 2.59
CA VAL A 115 5.47 4.92 2.37
C VAL A 115 4.80 5.65 3.51
N ARG A 116 3.80 6.46 3.16
CA ARG A 116 2.87 7.11 4.06
C ARG A 116 1.46 6.74 3.64
N ASN A 117 0.82 5.86 4.39
CA ASN A 117 -0.59 5.53 4.16
C ASN A 117 -1.44 6.67 4.75
N VAL A 118 -2.11 7.43 3.89
CA VAL A 118 -2.82 8.67 4.27
C VAL A 118 -4.17 8.34 4.87
N ARG A 119 -4.94 7.48 4.19
CA ARG A 119 -6.30 7.10 4.62
C ARG A 119 -6.77 5.85 3.89
N LEU A 120 -7.80 5.22 4.44
CA LEU A 120 -8.59 4.20 3.76
C LEU A 120 -9.90 4.80 3.24
N LEU A 121 -10.45 4.18 2.20
CA LEU A 121 -11.84 4.42 1.78
C LEU A 121 -12.78 3.88 2.89
N PRO A 122 -13.79 4.66 3.34
CA PRO A 122 -14.57 4.31 4.52
C PRO A 122 -15.58 3.17 4.28
N GLY A 123 -16.21 3.09 3.09
CA GLY A 123 -17.15 2.02 2.76
C GLY A 123 -16.47 0.70 2.40
N GLY A 124 -17.21 -0.42 2.42
CA GLY A 124 -16.78 -1.72 1.85
C GLY A 124 -15.45 -2.24 2.42
N ALA A 125 -15.19 -1.99 3.70
CA ALA A 125 -13.93 -2.29 4.36
C ALA A 125 -13.58 -3.78 4.30
N ARG A 126 -12.33 -4.08 3.96
CA ARG A 126 -11.78 -5.44 4.00
C ARG A 126 -10.54 -5.47 4.87
N ALA A 127 -10.31 -6.59 5.54
CA ALA A 127 -9.11 -6.79 6.36
C ALA A 127 -7.81 -6.60 5.56
N THR A 128 -7.85 -6.87 4.25
CA THR A 128 -6.71 -6.74 3.35
C THR A 128 -6.45 -5.34 2.84
N ASP A 129 -7.35 -4.38 3.04
CA ASP A 129 -7.17 -2.99 2.57
C ASP A 129 -5.84 -2.43 3.07
N GLY A 130 -5.08 -1.75 2.21
CA GLY A 130 -3.76 -1.23 2.57
C GLY A 130 -2.74 -1.32 1.45
N VAL A 131 -1.46 -1.27 1.84
CA VAL A 131 -0.32 -1.24 0.92
C VAL A 131 0.34 -2.62 0.82
N HIS A 132 0.66 -3.04 -0.40
CA HIS A 132 1.25 -4.33 -0.72
C HIS A 132 2.42 -4.16 -1.69
N VAL A 133 3.52 -4.87 -1.47
CA VAL A 133 4.64 -4.97 -2.41
C VAL A 133 4.53 -6.29 -3.15
N MET A 134 4.59 -6.24 -4.48
CA MET A 134 4.59 -7.41 -5.37
C MET A 134 6.02 -7.73 -5.78
N LEU A 135 6.42 -9.00 -5.69
CA LEU A 135 7.77 -9.47 -5.99
C LEU A 135 7.69 -10.66 -6.97
N ARG A 136 8.66 -10.75 -7.89
CA ARG A 136 8.74 -11.79 -8.94
C ARG A 136 7.41 -11.98 -9.67
N ARG A 137 6.66 -10.89 -9.88
CA ARG A 137 5.35 -10.93 -10.52
C ARG A 137 5.51 -11.34 -11.98
N GLN A 138 4.90 -12.46 -12.34
CA GLN A 138 4.78 -12.92 -13.72
C GLN A 138 3.59 -12.24 -14.38
N ASP A 139 2.45 -12.25 -13.68
CA ASP A 139 1.23 -11.54 -14.00
C ASP A 139 0.38 -11.38 -12.72
N GLU A 140 -0.89 -11.01 -12.83
CA GLU A 140 -1.79 -10.87 -11.68
C GLU A 140 -2.14 -12.20 -10.99
N THR A 141 -1.82 -13.35 -11.58
CA THR A 141 -2.15 -14.69 -11.08
C THR A 141 -0.97 -15.43 -10.42
N GLU A 142 0.27 -15.06 -10.74
CA GLU A 142 1.49 -15.71 -10.22
C GLU A 142 2.51 -14.68 -9.70
N LEU A 143 2.62 -14.53 -8.37
CA LEU A 143 3.50 -13.56 -7.70
C LEU A 143 3.69 -13.84 -6.21
N TYR A 144 4.74 -13.27 -5.60
CA TYR A 144 4.80 -13.08 -4.15
C TYR A 144 4.26 -11.70 -3.78
N VAL A 145 3.67 -11.59 -2.58
CA VAL A 145 3.13 -10.35 -2.04
C VAL A 145 3.55 -10.18 -0.58
N ALA A 146 4.16 -9.05 -0.25
CA ALA A 146 4.33 -8.59 1.12
C ALA A 146 3.29 -7.49 1.42
N SER A 147 2.28 -7.81 2.23
CA SER A 147 1.29 -6.84 2.71
C SER A 147 1.83 -6.15 3.97
N LEU A 148 1.90 -4.82 3.97
CA LEU A 148 2.62 -4.04 4.98
C LEU A 148 1.67 -3.27 5.91
N ASN A 149 0.88 -2.37 5.33
CA ASN A 149 0.04 -1.43 6.06
C ASN A 149 -1.44 -1.83 5.91
N ARG A 150 -1.79 -3.04 6.34
CA ARG A 150 -3.16 -3.55 6.24
C ARG A 150 -4.09 -2.99 7.30
N ARG A 151 -5.37 -2.80 6.98
CA ARG A 151 -6.43 -2.35 7.90
C ARG A 151 -6.47 -3.16 9.20
N ASP A 152 -6.27 -4.47 9.12
CA ASP A 152 -6.25 -5.37 10.28
C ASP A 152 -4.96 -5.33 11.11
N GLY A 153 -3.99 -4.49 10.72
CA GLY A 153 -2.70 -4.37 11.40
C GLY A 153 -1.83 -5.61 11.25
N LEU A 154 -2.04 -6.44 10.22
CA LEU A 154 -1.18 -7.58 9.92
C LEU A 154 -0.15 -7.24 8.85
N LEU A 155 1.09 -7.64 9.09
CA LEU A 155 2.12 -7.79 8.07
C LEU A 155 2.09 -9.25 7.61
N VAL A 156 1.91 -9.47 6.30
CA VAL A 156 1.70 -10.82 5.75
C VAL A 156 2.53 -11.03 4.51
N VAL A 157 3.29 -12.11 4.45
CA VAL A 157 3.89 -12.60 3.21
C VAL A 157 3.01 -13.70 2.64
N LYS A 158 2.62 -13.54 1.38
CA LYS A 158 1.80 -14.49 0.63
C LYS A 158 2.46 -14.84 -0.69
N LYS A 159 2.03 -15.95 -1.26
CA LYS A 159 2.26 -16.34 -2.65
C LYS A 159 0.93 -16.53 -3.33
N LYS A 160 0.82 -16.10 -4.58
CA LYS A 160 -0.31 -16.39 -5.46
C LYS A 160 0.16 -17.29 -6.59
N LEU A 161 -0.59 -18.34 -6.87
CA LEU A 161 -0.39 -19.23 -8.00
C LEU A 161 -1.64 -19.25 -8.89
N ARG A 162 -1.47 -19.63 -10.15
CA ARG A 162 -2.57 -19.87 -11.10
C ARG A 162 -3.55 -20.92 -10.57
N GLY A 163 -4.81 -20.81 -10.99
CA GLY A 163 -5.86 -21.79 -10.69
C GLY A 163 -6.56 -21.54 -9.35
N GLY A 164 -7.43 -20.51 -9.31
CA GLY A 164 -8.23 -20.21 -8.13
C GLY A 164 -9.22 -19.05 -8.31
N PRO A 165 -10.05 -18.79 -7.30
CA PRO A 165 -11.18 -17.85 -7.40
C PRO A 165 -10.78 -16.37 -7.34
N ALA A 166 -9.56 -16.04 -6.93
CA ALA A 166 -9.13 -14.66 -6.77
C ALA A 166 -8.48 -14.16 -8.07
N ASN A 167 -9.29 -13.71 -9.03
CA ASN A 167 -8.85 -13.28 -10.36
C ASN A 167 -7.95 -14.35 -11.00
N GLY A 168 -8.45 -15.58 -11.15
CA GLY A 168 -7.73 -16.69 -11.79
C GLY A 168 -6.57 -17.29 -10.99
N GLY A 169 -6.35 -16.88 -9.73
CA GLY A 169 -5.33 -17.49 -8.88
C GLY A 169 -5.75 -17.75 -7.44
N ARG A 170 -4.87 -18.44 -6.73
CA ARG A 170 -5.05 -18.94 -5.37
C ARG A 170 -3.92 -18.42 -4.48
N TYR A 171 -4.29 -17.81 -3.36
CA TYR A 171 -3.33 -17.29 -2.39
C TYR A 171 -3.00 -18.33 -1.32
N PHE A 172 -1.72 -18.33 -0.93
CA PHE A 172 -1.19 -19.06 0.20
C PHE A 172 -0.48 -18.07 1.12
N THR A 173 -0.86 -18.04 2.40
CA THR A 173 -0.12 -17.28 3.40
C THR A 173 1.10 -18.09 3.80
N LEU A 174 2.29 -17.51 3.66
CA LEU A 174 3.54 -18.17 4.01
C LEU A 174 3.98 -17.81 5.43
N ALA A 175 3.78 -16.55 5.83
CA ALA A 175 4.06 -16.06 7.17
C ALA A 175 3.22 -14.81 7.47
N GLN A 176 2.96 -14.55 8.75
CA GLN A 176 2.28 -13.34 9.20
C GLN A 176 2.67 -12.95 10.62
N VAL A 177 2.60 -11.66 10.93
CA VAL A 177 2.78 -11.10 12.27
C VAL A 177 1.90 -9.87 12.45
N ARG A 178 1.50 -9.58 13.70
CA ARG A 178 0.81 -8.33 14.03
C ARG A 178 1.81 -7.18 14.01
N HIS A 179 1.53 -6.17 13.19
CA HIS A 179 2.34 -4.97 13.01
C HIS A 179 1.41 -3.77 12.71
N PRO A 180 0.73 -3.20 13.72
CA PRO A 180 -0.12 -2.04 13.53
C PRO A 180 0.72 -0.82 13.12
N TYR A 181 0.09 0.11 12.41
CA TYR A 181 0.72 1.36 11.98
C TYR A 181 -0.24 2.53 12.19
N ALA A 182 0.32 3.75 12.19
CA ALA A 182 -0.45 4.99 12.25
C ALA A 182 -0.60 5.57 10.84
N PHE A 183 -1.83 5.97 10.48
CA PHE A 183 -2.06 6.74 9.27
C PHE A 183 -1.30 8.06 9.31
N GLY A 184 -0.83 8.51 8.14
CA GLY A 184 -0.10 9.76 7.99
C GLY A 184 1.35 9.72 8.49
N ALA A 185 1.83 8.62 9.08
CA ALA A 185 3.24 8.46 9.44
C ALA A 185 4.05 7.89 8.25
N TRP A 186 5.27 8.42 8.06
CA TRP A 186 6.23 7.83 7.12
C TRP A 186 6.85 6.56 7.72
N GLN A 187 6.86 5.48 6.95
CA GLN A 187 7.49 4.22 7.30
C GLN A 187 8.43 3.79 6.17
N ARG A 188 9.57 3.21 6.54
CA ARG A 188 10.53 2.67 5.59
C ARG A 188 10.63 1.16 5.72
N PHE A 189 10.20 0.45 4.69
CA PHE A 189 10.30 -0.99 4.58
C PHE A 189 11.40 -1.41 3.61
N GLU A 190 12.06 -2.51 3.93
CA GLU A 190 12.91 -3.25 3.03
C GLU A 190 12.31 -4.63 2.82
N VAL A 191 11.97 -4.93 1.57
CA VAL A 191 11.34 -6.19 1.19
C VAL A 191 12.27 -6.91 0.22
N ARG A 192 12.63 -8.16 0.54
CA ARG A 192 13.53 -8.96 -0.29
C ARG A 192 12.88 -10.27 -0.70
N ALA A 193 13.20 -10.74 -1.89
CA ALA A 193 12.93 -12.11 -2.34
C ALA A 193 14.21 -12.67 -2.96
N THR A 194 14.77 -13.71 -2.36
CA THR A 194 16.07 -14.28 -2.75
C THR A 194 16.04 -15.79 -2.90
N GLY A 195 16.91 -16.33 -3.74
CA GLY A 195 17.10 -17.78 -3.91
C GLY A 195 16.10 -18.42 -4.89
N THR A 196 16.24 -19.72 -5.11
CA THR A 196 15.43 -20.49 -6.07
C THR A 196 14.76 -21.70 -5.42
N SER A 197 15.44 -22.40 -4.51
CA SER A 197 14.82 -23.44 -3.68
C SER A 197 15.67 -23.64 -2.41
N PRO A 198 15.24 -23.13 -1.25
CA PRO A 198 14.01 -22.37 -1.04
C PRO A 198 14.09 -20.94 -1.60
N VAL A 199 12.93 -20.35 -1.88
CA VAL A 199 12.79 -18.89 -2.00
C VAL A 199 12.55 -18.31 -0.61
N VAL A 200 13.33 -17.31 -0.23
CA VAL A 200 13.18 -16.61 1.05
C VAL A 200 12.65 -15.21 0.80
N VAL A 201 11.56 -14.86 1.46
CA VAL A 201 10.97 -13.52 1.43
C VAL A 201 11.07 -12.89 2.81
N THR A 202 11.76 -11.76 2.91
CA THR A 202 11.93 -11.04 4.19
C THR A 202 11.32 -9.65 4.11
N VAL A 203 10.75 -9.20 5.22
CA VAL A 203 10.32 -7.81 5.41
C VAL A 203 11.02 -7.26 6.64
N ALA A 204 11.70 -6.13 6.46
CA ALA A 204 12.40 -5.41 7.52
C ALA A 204 11.95 -3.95 7.59
N GLN A 205 12.06 -3.35 8.77
CA GLN A 205 11.82 -1.93 9.02
C GLN A 205 12.92 -1.41 9.96
N ALA A 206 13.51 -0.26 9.62
CA ALA A 206 14.63 0.32 10.38
C ALA A 206 15.78 -0.68 10.64
N GLY A 207 16.14 -1.48 9.63
CA GLY A 207 17.21 -2.49 9.71
C GLY A 207 16.87 -3.77 10.47
N ARG A 208 15.71 -3.83 11.15
CA ARG A 208 15.26 -5.04 11.87
C ARG A 208 14.32 -5.87 11.01
N GLU A 209 14.61 -7.17 10.88
CA GLU A 209 13.69 -8.13 10.28
C GLU A 209 12.41 -8.23 11.13
N LEU A 210 11.26 -8.01 10.51
CA LEU A 210 9.94 -8.13 11.13
C LEU A 210 9.28 -9.46 10.78
N LEU A 211 9.52 -9.96 9.57
CA LEU A 211 8.91 -11.19 9.08
C LEU A 211 9.81 -11.88 8.06
N ARG A 212 9.90 -13.21 8.17
CA ARG A 212 10.59 -14.08 7.23
C ARG A 212 9.69 -15.24 6.83
N ALA A 213 9.58 -15.47 5.53
CA ALA A 213 8.88 -16.59 4.94
C ALA A 213 9.85 -17.42 4.10
N VAL A 214 9.72 -18.75 4.19
CA VAL A 214 10.48 -19.71 3.40
C VAL A 214 9.49 -20.49 2.55
N ASP A 215 9.68 -20.45 1.24
CA ASP A 215 8.92 -21.24 0.27
C ASP A 215 9.84 -22.30 -0.35
N ASP A 216 9.76 -23.51 0.19
CA ASP A 216 10.48 -24.70 -0.28
C ASP A 216 9.60 -25.60 -1.16
N GLY A 217 8.37 -25.16 -1.44
CA GLY A 217 7.37 -25.89 -2.20
C GLY A 217 6.71 -27.09 -1.51
N ARG A 218 7.09 -27.42 -0.27
CA ARG A 218 6.53 -28.59 0.44
C ARG A 218 5.11 -28.35 0.95
N ARG A 219 4.81 -27.13 1.41
CA ARG A 219 3.48 -26.76 1.94
C ARG A 219 2.53 -26.24 0.87
N HIS A 220 3.06 -25.51 -0.13
CA HIS A 220 2.25 -24.63 -0.98
C HIS A 220 2.72 -24.63 -2.45
N ASP A 221 2.79 -25.81 -3.08
CA ASP A 221 3.18 -26.04 -4.49
C ASP A 221 4.52 -25.36 -4.86
N ARG A 222 5.04 -25.53 -6.07
CA ARG A 222 6.38 -25.08 -6.48
C ARG A 222 6.66 -23.60 -6.17
N PRO A 223 7.86 -23.22 -5.69
CA PRO A 223 8.22 -21.82 -5.52
C PRO A 223 8.21 -21.03 -6.85
N ILE A 224 8.03 -19.72 -6.79
CA ILE A 224 8.13 -18.84 -7.97
C ILE A 224 9.61 -18.48 -8.17
N VAL A 225 10.28 -19.27 -9.01
CA VAL A 225 11.73 -19.18 -9.26
C VAL A 225 12.10 -18.30 -10.46
N ARG A 226 11.14 -18.09 -11.38
CA ARG A 226 11.36 -17.26 -12.56
C ARG A 226 11.56 -15.80 -12.14
N PRO A 227 12.52 -15.08 -12.77
CA PRO A 227 12.58 -13.62 -12.65
C PRO A 227 11.24 -12.99 -13.01
N GLY A 228 10.89 -11.86 -12.40
CA GLY A 228 9.65 -11.16 -12.71
C GLY A 228 9.71 -9.67 -12.45
N SER A 229 8.57 -9.01 -12.68
CA SER A 229 8.39 -7.60 -12.32
C SER A 229 8.25 -7.42 -10.81
N VAL A 230 8.44 -6.19 -10.36
CA VAL A 230 8.20 -5.77 -8.98
C VAL A 230 7.24 -4.60 -8.96
N GLY A 231 6.49 -4.40 -7.89
CA GLY A 231 5.50 -3.34 -7.88
C GLY A 231 4.92 -3.04 -6.52
N VAL A 232 4.01 -2.07 -6.49
CA VAL A 232 3.22 -1.72 -5.32
C VAL A 232 1.75 -1.70 -5.69
N ARG A 233 0.93 -2.16 -4.75
CA ARG A 233 -0.52 -2.19 -4.85
C ARG A 233 -1.12 -1.51 -3.64
N GLY A 234 -2.18 -0.73 -3.88
CA GLY A 234 -3.05 -0.20 -2.84
C GLY A 234 -4.44 -0.79 -2.98
N ASP A 235 -4.97 -1.31 -1.88
CA ASP A 235 -6.38 -1.71 -1.79
C ASP A 235 -7.11 -0.73 -0.90
N ARG A 236 -8.05 0.02 -1.50
CA ARG A 236 -8.92 1.00 -0.83
C ARG A 236 -8.16 1.99 0.04
N CYS A 237 -6.97 2.43 -0.40
CA CYS A 237 -6.13 3.34 0.35
C CYS A 237 -5.49 4.41 -0.54
N GLU A 238 -5.24 5.56 0.05
CA GLU A 238 -4.42 6.62 -0.54
C GLU A 238 -3.06 6.61 0.15
N PHE A 239 -1.98 6.62 -0.62
CA PHE A 239 -0.64 6.66 -0.06
C PHE A 239 0.35 7.45 -0.92
N GLU A 240 1.32 8.04 -0.24
CA GLU A 240 2.49 8.69 -0.83
C GLU A 240 3.70 7.75 -0.64
N PHE A 241 4.60 7.70 -1.61
CA PHE A 241 5.71 6.77 -1.54
C PHE A 241 6.94 7.13 -2.37
N ARG A 242 8.07 6.53 -1.98
CA ARG A 242 9.28 6.39 -2.80
C ARG A 242 9.56 4.91 -2.98
N PHE A 243 9.70 4.46 -4.22
CA PHE A 243 9.95 3.07 -4.55
C PHE A 243 11.31 2.92 -5.24
N ARG A 244 12.20 2.13 -4.64
CA ARG A 244 13.54 1.85 -5.19
C ARG A 244 13.76 0.35 -5.25
N VAL A 245 14.34 -0.10 -6.35
CA VAL A 245 14.78 -1.50 -6.54
C VAL A 245 16.30 -1.48 -6.58
N ARG A 246 16.94 -2.22 -5.69
CA ARG A 246 18.39 -2.45 -5.66
C ARG A 246 18.70 -3.81 -6.23
#